data_AF-A0A3D2DHW2-F1
#
_entry.id   AF-A0A3D2DHW2-F1
#
_cell.length_a   1.000
_cell.length_b   1.000
_cell.length_c   1.000
_cell.angle_alpha   90.00
_cell.angle_beta   90.00
_cell.angle_gamma   90.00
#
_symmetry.space_group_name_H-M   'P 1'
#
loop_
_entity.id
_entity.type
_entity.pdbx_description
1 polymer ?
#
loop_
_entity_poly.entity_id
_entity_poly.type
_entity_poly.pdbx_seq_one_letter_code
_entity_poly.pdbx_strand_id
1 'polypeptide(L)'
;ADDVVEYFVQKSIANGIDIIRIFDCFNDLRNLKSSVEAVKLVKKENPNAHAQIALCYTLGDAYTLDYWKETAKRIEDMGADSIC
;
A
#
# COMPACT_ATOMS: atom_id res chain seq x y z
N ALA A 1 9.85 -9.11 12.43
CA ALA A 1 10.12 -8.66 11.05
C ALA A 1 9.21 -7.50 10.68
N ASP A 2 7.91 -7.59 10.95
CA ASP A 2 6.93 -6.49 10.78
C ASP A 2 7.27 -5.22 11.57
N ASP A 3 7.94 -5.37 12.71
CA ASP A 3 8.50 -4.28 13.54
C ASP A 3 9.47 -3.37 12.76
N VAL A 4 10.26 -3.94 11.85
CA VAL A 4 11.18 -3.18 11.00
C VAL A 4 10.41 -2.34 9.98
N VAL A 5 9.35 -2.91 9.39
CA VAL A 5 8.49 -2.22 8.42
C VAL A 5 7.78 -1.05 9.08
N GLU A 6 7.18 -1.30 10.25
CA GLU A 6 6.49 -0.27 11.00
C GLU A 6 7.42 0.90 11.36
N TYR A 7 8.60 0.59 11.93
CA TYR A 7 9.57 1.61 12.31
C TYR A 7 10.09 2.39 11.09
N PHE A 8 10.32 1.71 9.97
CA PHE A 8 10.75 2.36 8.72
C PHE A 8 9.70 3.36 8.20
N VAL A 9 8.42 2.97 8.20
CA VAL A 9 7.31 3.84 7.78
C VAL A 9 7.18 5.04 8.72
N GLN A 10 7.19 4.81 10.03
CA GLN A 10 7.14 5.87 11.04
C GLN A 10 8.27 6.89 10.85
N LYS A 11 9.51 6.42 10.69
CA LYS A 11 10.66 7.32 10.48
C LYS A 11 10.64 8.02 9.13
N SER A 12 10.16 7.37 8.08
CA SER A 12 10.01 8.00 6.76
C SER A 12 9.06 9.19 6.83
N ILE A 13 7.90 9.02 7.46
CA ILE A 13 6.90 10.08 7.59
C ILE A 13 7.37 11.17 8.56
N ALA A 14 7.98 10.80 9.69
CA ALA A 14 8.52 11.77 10.65
C ALA A 14 9.61 12.67 10.05
N ASN A 15 10.32 12.20 9.00
CA ASN A 15 11.33 12.97 8.29
C ASN A 15 10.78 13.72 7.05
N GLY A 16 9.46 13.75 6.84
CA GLY A 16 8.81 14.61 5.85
C GLY A 16 8.28 13.89 4.60
N ILE A 17 8.17 12.56 4.58
CA ILE A 17 7.46 11.86 3.50
C ILE A 17 5.97 11.80 3.82
N ASP A 18 5.14 12.45 3.02
CA ASP A 18 3.67 12.42 3.20
C ASP A 18 3.02 11.20 2.53
N ILE A 19 3.46 10.85 1.31
CA ILE A 19 2.86 9.77 0.52
C ILE A 19 3.80 8.56 0.47
N ILE A 20 3.36 7.45 1.05
CA ILE A 20 4.07 6.17 0.99
C ILE A 20 3.42 5.32 -0.10
N ARG A 21 4.13 5.18 -1.23
CA ARG A 21 3.73 4.28 -2.31
C ARG A 21 4.26 2.87 -2.05
N ILE A 22 3.35 1.90 -1.97
CA ILE A 22 3.62 0.52 -1.58
C ILE A 22 3.28 -0.41 -2.77
N PHE A 23 4.16 -1.34 -3.11
CA PHE A 23 3.92 -2.32 -4.17
C PHE A 23 4.57 -3.67 -3.84
N ASP A 24 4.07 -4.73 -4.49
CA ASP A 24 4.64 -6.07 -4.48
C ASP A 24 4.75 -6.55 -5.92
N CYS A 25 5.88 -7.15 -6.27
CA CYS A 25 6.19 -7.52 -7.66
C CYS A 25 5.20 -8.54 -8.26
N PHE A 26 4.49 -9.29 -7.43
CA PHE A 26 3.48 -10.27 -7.84
C PHE A 26 2.04 -9.81 -7.60
N ASN A 27 1.84 -8.56 -7.17
CA ASN A 27 0.55 -8.03 -6.70
C ASN A 27 -0.04 -8.87 -5.53
N ASP A 28 0.81 -9.48 -4.70
CA ASP A 28 0.35 -10.18 -3.50
C ASP A 28 0.09 -9.18 -2.36
N LEU A 29 -1.18 -8.77 -2.26
CA LEU A 29 -1.63 -7.78 -1.27
C LEU A 29 -1.34 -8.20 0.18
N ARG A 30 -1.15 -9.49 0.47
CA ARG A 30 -0.81 -9.95 1.84
C ARG A 30 0.51 -9.36 2.32
N ASN A 31 1.47 -9.16 1.41
CA ASN A 31 2.77 -8.58 1.70
C ASN A 31 2.69 -7.07 1.99
N LEU A 32 1.61 -6.40 1.56
CA LEU A 32 1.45 -4.95 1.69
C LEU A 32 0.75 -4.54 2.98
N LYS A 33 0.05 -5.48 3.62
CA LYS A 33 -0.81 -5.22 4.77
C LYS A 33 -0.07 -4.50 5.90
N SER A 34 1.10 -4.99 6.30
CA SER A 34 1.85 -4.41 7.42
C SER A 34 2.29 -2.97 7.12
N SER A 35 2.68 -2.67 5.88
CA SER A 35 3.03 -1.30 5.46
C SER A 35 1.80 -0.37 5.47
N VAL A 36 0.65 -0.83 4.98
CA VAL A 36 -0.60 -0.03 4.97
C VAL A 36 -1.06 0.27 6.39
N GLU A 37 -1.04 -0.73 7.27
CA GLU A 37 -1.42 -0.54 8.67
C GLU A 37 -0.44 0.38 9.41
N ALA A 38 0.87 0.30 9.13
CA ALA A 38 1.85 1.23 9.67
C ALA A 38 1.57 2.68 9.24
N VAL A 39 1.24 2.92 7.97
CA VAL A 39 0.87 4.27 7.49
C VAL A 39 -0.41 4.76 8.19
N LYS A 40 -1.43 3.91 8.31
CA LYS A 40 -2.68 4.25 9.03
C LYS A 40 -2.47 4.57 10.50
N LEU A 41 -1.56 3.87 11.18
CA LEU A 41 -1.21 4.16 12.57
C LEU A 41 -0.62 5.57 12.69
N VAL A 42 0.35 5.90 11.84
CA VAL A 42 0.96 7.25 11.80
C VAL A 42 -0.06 8.30 11.42
N LYS A 43 -1.00 7.98 10.52
CA LYS A 43 -2.04 8.91 10.05
C LYS A 43 -2.92 9.45 11.18
N LYS A 44 -3.08 8.71 12.29
CA LYS A 44 -3.82 9.18 13.47
C LYS A 44 -3.17 10.42 14.11
N GLU A 45 -1.85 10.57 13.98
CA GLU A 45 -1.07 11.67 14.55
C GLU A 45 -0.63 12.68 13.48
N ASN A 46 -0.41 12.22 12.24
CA ASN A 46 -0.07 13.05 11.09
C ASN A 46 -1.09 12.84 9.95
N PRO A 47 -2.13 13.69 9.83
CA PRO A 47 -3.18 13.56 8.82
C PRO A 47 -2.69 13.56 7.37
N ASN A 48 -1.49 14.08 7.10
CA ASN A 48 -0.90 14.10 5.76
C ASN A 48 -0.36 12.75 5.31
N ALA A 49 -0.18 11.79 6.24
CA ALA A 49 0.26 10.45 5.90
C ALA A 49 -0.76 9.76 4.97
N HIS A 50 -0.28 9.28 3.82
CA HIS A 50 -1.10 8.74 2.75
C HIS A 50 -0.57 7.39 2.28
N ALA A 51 -1.39 6.34 2.39
CA ALA A 51 -1.08 5.02 1.89
C ALA A 51 -1.54 4.89 0.43
N GLN A 52 -0.60 4.85 -0.51
CA GLN A 52 -0.92 4.62 -1.93
C GLN A 52 -0.43 3.22 -2.32
N ILE A 53 -1.33 2.33 -2.74
CA ILE A 53 -0.92 1.01 -3.25
C ILE A 53 -0.80 1.08 -4.77
N ALA A 54 0.31 0.59 -5.31
CA ALA A 54 0.54 0.53 -6.74
C ALA A 54 0.26 -0.88 -7.29
N LEU A 55 -0.45 -0.93 -8.42
CA LEU A 55 -0.63 -2.14 -9.22
C LEU A 55 0.55 -2.30 -10.18
N CYS A 56 1.31 -3.39 -10.02
CA CYS A 56 2.36 -3.74 -10.96
C CYS A 56 1.72 -4.33 -12.22
N TYR A 57 1.43 -3.46 -13.19
CA TYR A 57 0.79 -3.84 -14.45
C TYR A 57 1.66 -4.78 -15.27
N THR A 58 1.03 -5.78 -15.88
CA THR A 58 1.65 -6.71 -16.82
C THR A 58 0.60 -7.28 -17.78
N LEU A 59 1.05 -8.03 -18.79
CA LEU A 59 0.21 -8.65 -19.80
C LEU A 59 0.30 -10.18 -19.70
N GLY A 60 -0.80 -10.85 -20.02
CA GLY A 60 -0.87 -12.31 -20.11
C GLY A 60 -2.30 -12.80 -19.93
N ASP A 61 -2.55 -14.07 -20.27
CA ASP A 61 -3.90 -14.65 -20.27
C ASP A 61 -4.58 -14.60 -18.90
N ALA A 62 -3.79 -14.63 -17.83
CA ALA A 62 -4.28 -14.51 -16.45
C ALA A 62 -4.61 -13.07 -16.02
N TYR A 63 -4.11 -12.05 -16.74
CA TYR A 63 -4.20 -10.63 -16.35
C TYR A 63 -5.34 -9.92 -17.08
N THR A 64 -6.55 -10.40 -16.84
CA THR A 64 -7.77 -9.86 -17.46
C THR A 64 -8.21 -8.54 -16.83
N LEU A 65 -9.15 -7.83 -17.47
CA LEU A 65 -9.76 -6.63 -16.88
C LEU A 65 -10.43 -6.94 -15.52
N ASP A 66 -11.03 -8.12 -15.38
CA ASP A 66 -11.65 -8.55 -14.13
C ASP A 66 -10.60 -8.74 -13.02
N TYR A 67 -9.46 -9.37 -13.33
CA TYR A 67 -8.33 -9.47 -12.40
C TYR A 67 -7.90 -8.10 -11.88
N TRP A 68 -7.75 -7.11 -12.76
CA TRP A 68 -7.33 -5.75 -12.36
C TRP A 68 -8.39 -5.04 -11.53
N LYS A 69 -9.68 -5.14 -11.90
CA LYS A 69 -10.80 -4.56 -11.14
C LYS A 69 -10.92 -5.18 -9.74
N GLU A 70 -10.83 -6.51 -9.65
CA GLU A 70 -10.90 -7.23 -8.37
C GLU A 70 -9.72 -6.88 -7.48
N THR A 71 -8.52 -6.79 -8.05
CA THR A 71 -7.33 -6.41 -7.29
C THR A 71 -7.44 -4.96 -6.78
N ALA A 72 -7.92 -4.03 -7.62
CA ALA A 72 -8.18 -2.65 -7.21
C ALA A 72 -9.24 -2.57 -6.09
N LYS A 73 -10.31 -3.37 -6.16
CA LYS A 73 -11.32 -3.46 -5.10
C LYS A 73 -10.72 -3.95 -3.78
N ARG A 74 -9.88 -4.99 -3.83
CA ARG A 74 -9.19 -5.51 -2.64
C ARG A 74 -8.20 -4.52 -2.03
N ILE A 75 -7.60 -3.65 -2.85
CA ILE A 75 -6.74 -2.55 -2.40
C ILE A 75 -7.56 -1.50 -1.65
N GLU A 76 -8.73 -1.11 -2.18
CA GLU A 76 -9.68 -0.23 -1.50
C GLU A 76 -10.12 -0.82 -0.16
N ASP A 77 -10.52 -2.10 -0.14
CA ASP A 77 -10.95 -2.80 1.08
C ASP A 77 -9.82 -2.94 2.12
N MET A 78 -8.56 -2.99 1.68
CA MET A 78 -7.39 -2.94 2.56
C MET A 78 -7.21 -1.57 3.23
N GLY A 79 -7.88 -0.54 2.74
CA GLY A 79 -7.84 0.82 3.26
C GLY A 79 -6.65 1.63 2.74
N ALA A 80 -6.25 1.40 1.49
CA ALA A 80 -5.41 2.35 0.78
C ALA A 80 -6.18 3.66 0.53
N ASP A 81 -5.50 4.79 0.63
CA ASP A 81 -6.09 6.11 0.38
C ASP A 81 -6.17 6.44 -1.12
N SER A 82 -5.27 5.87 -1.93
CA SER A 82 -5.37 5.91 -3.39
C SER A 82 -4.67 4.73 -4.07
N ILE A 83 -4.94 4.56 -5.37
CA ILE A 83 -4.35 3.51 -6.21
C ILE A 83 -3.43 4.18 -7.25
N CYS A 84 -2.28 3.55 -7.51
CA CYS A 84 -1.32 3.94 -8.55
C CYS A 84 -1.20 2.84 -9.61
#